data_AF-A0A3C1KBG2-F1
#
_entry.id   AF-A0A3C1KBG2-F1
#
_cell.length_a   1.000
_cell.length_b   1.000
_cell.length_c   1.000
_cell.angle_alpha   90.00
_cell.angle_beta   90.00
_cell.angle_gamma   90.00
#
_symmetry.space_group_name_H-M   'P 1'
#
loop_
_entity.id
_entity.type
_entity.pdbx_description
1 polymer ?
#
loop_
_entity_poly.entity_id
_entity_poly.type
_entity_poly.pdbx_seq_one_letter_code
_entity_poly.pdbx_strand_id
1 'polypeptide(L)'
;MDERAQRRRILTEGDGAHAPSVRTATDARSAAGAAGWDTVGRVTDASAAAAASVPPVAPRRTHVRTHHGDAVDDPYEWLRAKDDTEVVAHLEAENRYTESRTAHLAPVQERIFEEIKGRVLETDLSVPTRRGAWWYYARTEEGKQYGIQCRAPIGSPDDWTPPALEPGEPVVGEQILLDGNLEADGQEFFSLGTFEVSTDGRLLLYGVDVEGDERYTLRVRDLDTDETLPDVIEGTFAGATLSPDGRHIVYTTVDDAWRPDTVWLHEIGADAASDRRLFHEPDERFWVDAGFTRSDRFLVIGLGSSITSEEWLVPADDLTAQPRVVWPRREGVEYDSSHAVVDGEDVLYVLHNDGALDFELVRVAASDPAGPRTAVLPHEPGRRLLGVSTFRDWAVVGYRR
;
A
#
# COMPACT_ATOMS: atom_id res chain seq x y z
N MET A 1 20.47 -22.96 13.49
CA MET A 1 20.62 -21.70 12.74
C MET A 1 20.02 -21.98 11.39
N ASP A 2 18.72 -21.73 11.26
CA ASP A 2 17.89 -22.32 10.22
C ASP A 2 17.62 -21.31 9.09
N GLU A 3 18.00 -21.74 7.90
CA GLU A 3 18.15 -21.04 6.62
C GLU A 3 16.81 -20.75 5.92
N ARG A 4 15.69 -20.89 6.64
CA ARG A 4 14.32 -20.83 6.08
C ARG A 4 13.55 -19.54 6.38
N ALA A 5 14.06 -18.65 7.24
CA ALA A 5 13.39 -17.40 7.61
C ALA A 5 13.64 -16.21 6.64
N GLN A 6 14.50 -16.37 5.62
CA GLN A 6 15.00 -15.26 4.80
C GLN A 6 14.32 -15.11 3.42
N ARG A 7 13.33 -15.97 3.10
CA ARG A 7 12.69 -16.05 1.76
C ARG A 7 11.32 -15.38 1.64
N ARG A 8 10.84 -14.65 2.65
CA ARG A 8 9.51 -14.00 2.64
C ARG A 8 9.53 -12.47 2.61
N ARG A 9 10.67 -11.86 2.26
CA ARG A 9 10.90 -10.40 2.31
C ARG A 9 11.31 -9.78 0.96
N ILE A 10 10.91 -10.41 -0.16
CA ILE A 10 11.45 -10.10 -1.50
C ILE A 10 10.40 -9.48 -2.45
N LEU A 11 9.17 -9.18 -2.02
CA LEU A 11 8.12 -8.64 -2.91
C LEU A 11 7.57 -7.24 -2.54
N THR A 12 8.21 -6.48 -1.64
CA THR A 12 7.68 -5.16 -1.20
C THR A 12 8.66 -3.99 -1.25
N GLU A 13 9.85 -4.17 -1.85
CA GLU A 13 10.81 -3.08 -2.08
C GLU A 13 11.26 -3.07 -3.55
N GLY A 14 10.33 -2.77 -4.45
CA GLY A 14 10.63 -2.18 -5.76
C GLY A 14 10.28 -0.71 -5.68
N ASP A 15 11.29 0.16 -5.50
CA ASP A 15 11.14 1.62 -5.59
C ASP A 15 10.98 1.98 -7.07
N GLY A 16 9.76 1.82 -7.59
CA GLY A 16 9.30 2.56 -8.75
C GLY A 16 9.28 4.05 -8.40
N ALA A 17 9.56 4.91 -9.37
CA ALA A 17 9.61 6.35 -9.19
C ALA A 17 8.30 6.89 -8.59
N HIS A 18 8.26 7.02 -7.26
CA HIS A 18 7.18 7.66 -6.53
C HIS A 18 7.77 8.84 -5.77
N ALA A 19 7.06 9.97 -5.77
CA ALA A 19 7.20 10.90 -4.66
C ALA A 19 7.03 10.10 -3.36
N PRO A 20 7.68 10.44 -2.25
CA PRO A 20 7.39 9.77 -1.00
C PRO A 20 5.92 10.08 -0.68
N SER A 21 5.00 9.18 -1.06
CA SER A 21 3.89 8.93 -0.18
C SER A 21 4.57 8.57 1.12
N VAL A 22 4.34 9.41 2.13
CA VAL A 22 4.75 9.06 3.48
C VAL A 22 4.06 7.73 3.71
N ARG A 23 4.78 6.62 3.56
CA ARG A 23 4.40 5.33 4.12
C ARG A 23 4.48 5.57 5.61
N THR A 24 3.45 6.21 6.17
CA THR A 24 3.11 5.98 7.57
C THR A 24 2.84 4.49 7.60
N ALA A 25 3.77 3.74 8.21
CA ALA A 25 3.45 2.44 8.74
C ALA A 25 2.36 2.67 9.78
N THR A 26 1.11 2.80 9.34
CA THR A 26 -0.04 2.72 10.21
C THR A 26 -0.19 1.23 10.45
N ASP A 27 0.51 0.75 11.48
CA ASP A 27 0.15 -0.48 12.19
C ASP A 27 -1.27 -0.25 12.73
N ALA A 28 -2.30 -0.39 11.88
CA ALA A 28 -3.68 -0.51 12.31
C ALA A 28 -3.80 -1.88 12.99
N ARG A 29 -3.34 -1.94 14.24
CA ARG A 29 -3.64 -3.06 15.13
C ARG A 29 -5.11 -2.98 15.44
N SER A 30 -5.90 -3.78 14.75
CA SER A 30 -7.22 -4.20 15.18
C SER A 30 -7.08 -4.94 16.52
N ALA A 31 -7.11 -4.19 17.63
CA ALA A 31 -7.47 -4.72 18.92
C ALA A 31 -8.99 -4.90 18.89
N ALA A 32 -9.44 -6.13 18.64
CA ALA A 32 -10.81 -6.54 18.90
C ALA A 32 -11.21 -6.07 20.32
N GLY A 33 -12.37 -5.43 20.41
CA GLY A 33 -12.76 -4.56 21.51
C GLY A 33 -12.53 -5.11 22.92
N ALA A 34 -12.02 -4.23 23.78
CA ALA A 34 -12.15 -4.36 25.22
C ALA A 34 -13.62 -4.15 25.62
N ALA A 35 -14.44 -5.19 25.48
CA ALA A 35 -15.73 -5.26 26.15
C ALA A 35 -15.48 -5.32 27.67
N GLY A 36 -16.05 -4.36 28.40
CA GLY A 36 -15.93 -4.24 29.86
C GLY A 36 -16.30 -5.55 30.58
N TRP A 37 -15.41 -5.99 31.47
CA TRP A 37 -15.66 -7.15 32.31
C TRP A 37 -16.52 -6.76 33.51
N ASP A 38 -17.84 -6.71 33.29
CA ASP A 38 -18.79 -6.72 34.40
C ASP A 38 -18.75 -8.09 35.07
N THR A 39 -18.32 -8.09 36.33
CA THR A 39 -18.18 -9.28 37.17
C THR A 39 -19.55 -9.75 37.64
N VAL A 40 -20.22 -10.55 36.81
CA VAL A 40 -21.33 -11.40 37.28
C VAL A 40 -20.80 -12.80 37.50
N GLY A 41 -20.69 -13.19 38.79
CA GLY A 41 -20.17 -14.47 39.22
C GLY A 41 -20.88 -15.64 38.54
N ARG A 42 -20.11 -16.48 37.84
CA ARG A 42 -20.54 -17.80 37.38
C ARG A 42 -19.98 -18.88 38.30
N VAL A 43 -20.91 -19.70 38.79
CA VAL A 43 -20.63 -21.02 39.35
C VAL A 43 -19.91 -21.83 38.26
N THR A 44 -18.68 -22.26 38.54
CA THR A 44 -17.89 -23.07 37.60
C THR A 44 -18.33 -24.52 37.68
N ASP A 45 -18.92 -25.02 36.58
CA ASP A 45 -19.13 -26.44 36.37
C ASP A 45 -17.80 -27.08 35.93
N ALA A 46 -17.26 -27.98 36.76
CA ALA A 46 -15.98 -28.66 36.53
C ALA A 46 -15.95 -29.50 35.23
N SER A 47 -17.12 -29.82 34.67
CA SER A 47 -17.27 -30.53 33.39
C SER A 47 -16.78 -29.70 32.18
N ALA A 48 -17.04 -28.39 32.16
CA ALA A 48 -16.63 -27.51 31.07
C ALA A 48 -15.11 -27.23 31.06
N ALA A 49 -14.49 -27.18 32.24
CA ALA A 49 -13.05 -26.99 32.38
C ALA A 49 -12.24 -28.22 31.92
N ALA A 50 -12.81 -29.43 32.05
CA ALA A 50 -12.16 -30.67 31.59
C ALA A 50 -12.18 -30.79 30.05
N ALA A 51 -13.26 -30.34 29.39
CA ALA A 51 -13.40 -30.36 27.94
C ALA A 51 -12.39 -29.43 27.21
N ALA A 52 -11.97 -28.35 27.84
CA ALA A 52 -11.00 -27.40 27.27
C ALA A 52 -9.56 -27.95 27.17
N SER A 53 -9.26 -29.12 27.74
CA SER A 53 -7.91 -29.70 27.78
C SER A 53 -7.54 -30.59 26.59
N VAL A 54 -8.52 -31.00 25.79
CA VAL A 54 -8.37 -31.88 24.62
C VAL A 54 -8.57 -31.05 23.36
N PRO A 55 -7.67 -31.16 22.35
CA PRO A 55 -7.84 -30.42 21.10
C PRO A 55 -9.14 -30.84 20.40
N PRO A 56 -9.92 -29.90 19.84
CA PRO A 56 -11.09 -30.25 19.05
C PRO A 56 -10.65 -31.05 17.82
N VAL A 57 -11.46 -32.04 17.44
CA VAL A 57 -11.16 -32.90 16.30
C VAL A 57 -12.13 -32.55 15.18
N ALA A 58 -11.61 -31.99 14.09
CA ALA A 58 -12.41 -31.72 12.90
C ALA A 58 -12.97 -33.02 12.29
N PRO A 59 -14.28 -33.14 12.04
CA PRO A 59 -14.83 -34.27 11.33
C PRO A 59 -14.24 -34.35 9.91
N ARG A 60 -13.89 -35.57 9.52
CA ARG A 60 -13.43 -35.89 8.17
C ARG A 60 -14.63 -36.14 7.27
N ARG A 61 -14.68 -35.51 6.09
CA ARG A 61 -15.75 -35.67 5.09
C ARG A 61 -15.14 -35.90 3.72
N THR A 62 -15.41 -37.03 3.09
CA THR A 62 -14.86 -37.31 1.76
C THR A 62 -15.24 -36.21 0.78
N HIS A 63 -14.23 -35.57 0.19
CA HIS A 63 -14.38 -34.57 -0.84
C HIS A 63 -13.22 -34.72 -1.81
N VAL A 64 -13.49 -35.36 -2.96
CA VAL A 64 -12.47 -35.65 -3.96
C VAL A 64 -12.47 -34.55 -5.01
N ARG A 65 -11.33 -33.88 -5.16
CA ARG A 65 -11.05 -33.00 -6.29
C ARG A 65 -10.14 -33.69 -7.29
N THR A 66 -10.35 -33.42 -8.57
CA THR A 66 -9.55 -34.00 -9.66
C THR A 66 -8.92 -32.91 -10.50
N HIS A 67 -7.60 -32.89 -10.57
CA HIS A 67 -6.84 -31.97 -11.40
C HIS A 67 -5.75 -32.73 -12.16
N HIS A 68 -5.54 -32.42 -13.43
CA HIS A 68 -4.54 -33.10 -14.30
C HIS A 68 -4.65 -34.64 -14.36
N GLY A 69 -5.84 -35.19 -14.07
CA GLY A 69 -6.07 -36.63 -14.00
C GLY A 69 -5.78 -37.27 -12.64
N ASP A 70 -5.26 -36.50 -11.68
CA ASP A 70 -4.99 -36.94 -10.32
C ASP A 70 -6.16 -36.62 -9.39
N ALA A 71 -6.65 -37.64 -8.68
CA ALA A 71 -7.72 -37.50 -7.69
C ALA A 71 -7.12 -37.34 -6.28
N VAL A 72 -7.54 -36.30 -5.57
CA VAL A 72 -7.11 -35.99 -4.20
C VAL A 72 -8.34 -35.87 -3.32
N ASP A 73 -8.43 -36.70 -2.27
CA ASP A 73 -9.43 -36.56 -1.21
C ASP A 73 -8.95 -35.50 -0.20
N ASP A 74 -9.66 -34.38 -0.11
CA ASP A 74 -9.47 -33.36 0.91
C ASP A 74 -10.58 -33.48 1.97
N PRO A 75 -10.34 -34.20 3.07
CA PRO A 75 -11.38 -34.48 4.05
C PRO A 75 -11.89 -33.25 4.81
N TYR A 76 -11.29 -32.07 4.59
CA TYR A 76 -11.54 -30.86 5.35
C TYR A 76 -11.96 -29.66 4.48
N GLU A 77 -12.25 -29.86 3.19
CA GLU A 77 -12.72 -28.78 2.28
C GLU A 77 -13.94 -28.02 2.85
N TRP A 78 -14.78 -28.71 3.64
CA TRP A 78 -15.95 -28.10 4.27
C TRP A 78 -15.60 -26.93 5.21
N LEU A 79 -14.38 -26.87 5.77
CA LEU A 79 -13.91 -25.75 6.59
C LEU A 79 -13.75 -24.44 5.81
N ARG A 80 -13.80 -24.48 4.47
CA ARG A 80 -13.72 -23.28 3.61
C ARG A 80 -14.97 -22.40 3.68
N ALA A 81 -16.12 -22.97 4.07
CA ALA A 81 -17.40 -22.26 4.13
C ALA A 81 -17.47 -21.36 5.39
N LYS A 82 -16.96 -20.13 5.29
CA LYS A 82 -16.77 -19.21 6.43
C LYS A 82 -18.04 -18.94 7.23
N ASP A 83 -19.20 -18.87 6.57
CA ASP A 83 -20.50 -18.56 7.22
C ASP A 83 -21.24 -19.80 7.73
N ASP A 84 -20.68 -20.99 7.53
CA ASP A 84 -21.31 -22.23 7.99
C ASP A 84 -21.21 -22.36 9.51
N THR A 85 -22.35 -22.60 10.15
CA THR A 85 -22.45 -22.67 11.62
C THR A 85 -21.58 -23.74 12.26
N GLU A 86 -21.29 -24.85 11.56
CA GLU A 86 -20.41 -25.90 12.07
C GLU A 86 -18.94 -25.49 11.97
N VAL A 87 -18.57 -24.77 10.92
CA VAL A 87 -17.23 -24.20 10.76
C VAL A 87 -16.96 -23.19 11.88
N VAL A 88 -17.89 -22.25 12.09
CA VAL A 88 -17.79 -21.26 13.19
C VAL A 88 -17.67 -21.97 14.54
N ALA A 89 -18.52 -22.97 14.82
CA ALA A 89 -18.46 -23.72 16.07
C ALA A 89 -17.12 -24.46 16.27
N HIS A 90 -16.52 -24.97 15.19
CA HIS A 90 -15.20 -25.60 15.24
C HIS A 90 -14.10 -24.58 15.53
N LEU A 91 -14.11 -23.42 14.86
CA LEU A 91 -13.15 -22.33 15.09
C LEU A 91 -13.23 -21.80 16.53
N GLU A 92 -14.43 -21.61 17.07
CA GLU A 92 -14.59 -21.22 18.46
C GLU A 92 -14.05 -22.29 19.43
N ALA A 93 -14.20 -23.58 19.10
CA ALA A 93 -13.64 -24.65 19.90
C ALA A 93 -12.11 -24.64 19.88
N GLU A 94 -11.50 -24.37 18.73
CA GLU A 94 -10.05 -24.18 18.59
C GLU A 94 -9.55 -22.96 19.37
N ASN A 95 -10.30 -21.85 19.35
CA ASN A 95 -9.98 -20.65 20.15
C ASN A 95 -10.01 -20.96 21.65
N ARG A 96 -11.08 -21.61 22.14
CA ARG A 96 -11.18 -22.02 23.55
C ARG A 96 -10.08 -22.98 23.98
N TYR A 97 -9.71 -23.92 23.10
CA TYR A 97 -8.58 -24.82 23.36
C TYR A 97 -7.27 -24.04 23.43
N THR A 98 -7.04 -23.12 22.50
CA THR A 98 -5.85 -22.27 22.49
C THR A 98 -5.74 -21.46 23.78
N GLU A 99 -6.81 -20.74 24.16
CA GLU A 99 -6.89 -19.98 25.41
C GLU A 99 -6.54 -20.83 26.63
N SER A 100 -7.10 -22.05 26.75
CA SER A 100 -6.83 -22.94 27.88
C SER A 100 -5.36 -23.38 27.94
N ARG A 101 -4.79 -23.71 26.77
CA ARG A 101 -3.42 -24.20 26.65
C ARG A 101 -2.40 -23.10 26.88
N THR A 102 -2.73 -21.86 26.53
CA THR A 102 -1.84 -20.70 26.69
C THR A 102 -2.11 -19.90 27.96
N ALA A 103 -3.15 -20.19 28.75
CA ALA A 103 -3.50 -19.42 29.95
C ALA A 103 -2.33 -19.22 30.92
N HIS A 104 -1.48 -20.23 31.09
CA HIS A 104 -0.29 -20.16 31.96
C HIS A 104 0.78 -19.16 31.48
N LEU A 105 0.74 -18.73 30.22
CA LEU A 105 1.64 -17.74 29.64
C LEU A 105 1.20 -16.30 29.90
N ALA A 106 0.00 -16.07 30.47
CA ALA A 106 -0.53 -14.73 30.71
C ALA A 106 0.48 -13.77 31.39
N PRO A 107 1.26 -14.18 32.42
CA PRO A 107 2.26 -13.28 33.02
C PRO A 107 3.40 -12.89 32.07
N VAL A 108 3.78 -13.78 31.14
CA VAL A 108 4.83 -13.52 30.15
C VAL A 108 4.27 -12.68 29.00
N GLN A 109 3.05 -12.95 28.56
CA GLN A 109 2.33 -12.14 27.57
C GLN A 109 2.18 -10.70 28.04
N GLU A 110 1.73 -10.50 29.28
CA GLU A 110 1.60 -9.17 29.90
C GLU A 110 2.95 -8.44 29.95
N ARG A 111 4.00 -9.14 30.40
CA ARG A 111 5.34 -8.54 30.45
C ARG A 111 5.83 -8.13 29.06
N ILE A 112 5.65 -8.97 28.05
CA ILE A 112 6.03 -8.67 26.66
C ILE A 112 5.19 -7.50 26.12
N PHE A 113 3.90 -7.47 26.43
CA PHE A 113 3.00 -6.38 26.05
C PHE A 113 3.49 -5.04 26.61
N GLU A 114 3.71 -4.96 27.92
CA GLU A 114 4.22 -3.75 28.59
C GLU A 114 5.62 -3.37 28.09
N GLU A 115 6.47 -4.34 27.81
CA GLU A 115 7.79 -4.14 27.21
C GLU A 115 7.76 -3.58 25.79
N ILE A 116 6.79 -4.00 24.97
CA ILE A 116 6.58 -3.45 23.62
C ILE A 116 5.98 -2.05 23.76
N LYS A 117 4.90 -1.91 24.53
CA LYS A 117 4.21 -0.63 24.76
C LYS A 117 5.17 0.44 25.27
N GLY A 118 5.97 0.12 26.30
CA GLY A 118 6.94 1.06 26.87
C GLY A 118 8.11 1.44 25.94
N ARG A 119 8.25 0.79 24.78
CA ARG A 119 9.23 1.13 23.73
C ARG A 119 8.60 1.81 22.51
N VAL A 120 7.28 1.95 22.50
CA VAL A 120 6.54 2.69 21.47
C VAL A 120 6.32 4.11 21.99
N LEU A 121 6.74 5.11 21.22
CA LEU A 121 6.30 6.48 21.46
C LEU A 121 4.84 6.57 21.01
N GLU A 122 3.89 6.72 21.94
CA GLU A 122 2.47 6.85 21.60
C GLU A 122 2.19 8.21 20.93
N THR A 123 2.93 9.25 21.31
CA THR A 123 2.99 10.52 20.57
C THR A 123 4.26 10.54 19.74
N ASP A 124 4.11 10.34 18.43
CA ASP A 124 5.21 10.30 17.48
C ASP A 124 4.97 11.26 16.32
N LEU A 125 6.05 11.73 15.72
CA LEU A 125 6.08 12.76 14.69
C LEU A 125 6.92 12.27 13.52
N SER A 126 6.36 12.23 12.32
CA SER A 126 7.13 11.89 11.13
C SER A 126 8.12 13.01 10.79
N VAL A 127 9.15 12.69 10.01
CA VAL A 127 10.05 13.71 9.46
C VAL A 127 9.27 14.59 8.47
N PRO A 128 9.23 15.94 8.64
CA PRO A 128 8.57 16.82 7.69
C PRO A 128 9.18 16.74 6.30
N THR A 129 8.33 16.62 5.29
CA THR A 129 8.73 16.62 3.88
C THR A 129 8.18 17.86 3.19
N ARG A 130 9.02 18.61 2.48
CA ARG A 130 8.58 19.80 1.74
C ARG A 130 8.02 19.41 0.37
N ARG A 131 6.85 19.96 0.03
CA ARG A 131 6.30 19.93 -1.34
C ARG A 131 5.56 21.23 -1.64
N GLY A 132 5.96 21.91 -2.71
CA GLY A 132 5.42 23.22 -3.06
C GLY A 132 5.61 24.26 -1.94
N ALA A 133 4.51 24.87 -1.53
CA ALA A 133 4.45 25.91 -0.49
C ALA A 133 4.30 25.36 0.94
N TRP A 134 4.41 24.04 1.14
CA TRP A 134 4.05 23.38 2.40
C TRP A 134 5.10 22.37 2.85
N TRP A 135 5.19 22.21 4.17
CA TRP A 135 5.77 21.07 4.86
C TRP A 135 4.64 20.10 5.21
N TYR A 136 4.78 18.81 4.86
CA TYR A 136 3.82 17.75 5.18
C TYR A 136 4.43 16.80 6.21
N TYR A 137 3.62 16.38 7.18
CA TYR A 137 4.02 15.45 8.23
C TYR A 137 2.80 14.75 8.81
N ALA A 138 3.03 13.61 9.45
CA ALA A 138 2.03 12.89 10.21
C ALA A 138 2.38 12.93 11.70
N ARG A 139 1.36 12.86 12.55
CA ARG A 139 1.51 12.74 13.99
C ARG A 139 0.54 11.74 14.59
N THR A 140 0.93 11.09 15.67
CA THR A 140 0.03 10.32 16.53
C THR A 140 -0.12 11.02 17.87
N GLU A 141 -1.24 10.80 18.55
CA GLU A 141 -1.50 11.32 19.88
C GLU A 141 -1.69 10.15 20.86
N GLU A 142 -1.25 10.33 22.10
CA GLU A 142 -1.44 9.31 23.14
C GLU A 142 -2.92 8.93 23.31
N GLY A 143 -3.21 7.63 23.34
CA GLY A 143 -4.57 7.10 23.45
C GLY A 143 -5.41 7.17 22.18
N LYS A 144 -4.86 7.67 21.06
CA LYS A 144 -5.48 7.63 19.73
C LYS A 144 -4.98 6.43 18.93
N GLN A 145 -5.82 5.90 18.05
CA GLN A 145 -5.52 4.67 17.30
C GLN A 145 -4.95 4.95 15.91
N TYR A 146 -5.19 6.15 15.36
CA TYR A 146 -4.85 6.49 13.99
C TYR A 146 -4.01 7.77 13.91
N GLY A 147 -3.17 7.84 12.87
CA GLY A 147 -2.36 9.01 12.58
C GLY A 147 -3.21 10.19 12.06
N ILE A 148 -2.69 11.39 12.29
CA ILE A 148 -3.25 12.66 11.85
C ILE A 148 -2.31 13.24 10.80
N GLN A 149 -2.79 13.38 9.57
CA GLN A 149 -2.04 13.94 8.45
C GLN A 149 -2.14 15.47 8.48
N CYS A 150 -1.00 16.14 8.52
CA CYS A 150 -0.90 17.57 8.72
C CYS A 150 -0.03 18.23 7.66
N ARG A 151 -0.18 19.55 7.51
CA ARG A 151 0.78 20.40 6.82
C ARG A 151 0.97 21.74 7.51
N ALA A 152 2.11 22.37 7.30
CA ALA A 152 2.41 23.73 7.74
C ALA A 152 3.02 24.55 6.60
N PRO A 153 2.78 25.87 6.50
CA PRO A 153 3.31 26.68 5.43
C PRO A 153 4.84 26.81 5.54
N ILE A 154 5.53 26.94 4.41
CA ILE A 154 6.95 27.31 4.41
C ILE A 154 7.12 28.77 4.84
N GLY A 155 8.23 29.10 5.52
CA GLY A 155 8.52 30.49 5.89
C GLY A 155 8.85 31.38 4.69
N SER A 156 9.57 30.83 3.70
CA SER A 156 9.84 31.48 2.41
C SER A 156 10.22 30.44 1.34
N PRO A 157 10.21 30.78 0.03
CA PRO A 157 10.63 29.85 -1.02
C PRO A 157 12.05 29.27 -0.84
N ASP A 158 12.96 30.04 -0.23
CA ASP A 158 14.34 29.63 0.04
C ASP A 158 14.51 28.92 1.40
N ASP A 159 13.44 28.78 2.17
CA ASP A 159 13.45 28.08 3.45
C ASP A 159 13.35 26.56 3.25
N TRP A 160 14.46 25.89 3.46
CA TRP A 160 14.58 24.42 3.43
C TRP A 160 14.77 23.83 4.82
N THR A 161 14.56 24.62 5.88
CA THR A 161 14.63 24.13 7.25
C THR A 161 13.24 23.61 7.64
N PRO A 162 13.10 22.30 7.93
CA PRO A 162 11.82 21.75 8.37
C PRO A 162 11.40 22.39 9.70
N PRO A 163 10.08 22.53 9.96
CA PRO A 163 9.61 22.98 11.26
C PRO A 163 10.09 22.01 12.35
N ALA A 164 10.49 22.56 13.50
CA ALA A 164 10.72 21.74 14.68
C ALA A 164 9.37 21.21 15.16
N LEU A 165 9.23 19.88 15.17
CA LEU A 165 8.04 19.22 15.68
C LEU A 165 8.30 18.81 17.13
N GLU A 166 7.51 19.33 18.06
CA GLU A 166 7.55 18.96 19.47
C GLU A 166 6.22 18.30 19.85
N PRO A 167 6.22 17.13 20.52
CA PRO A 167 5.00 16.48 20.97
C PRO A 167 4.06 17.40 21.75
N GLY A 168 2.83 17.55 21.27
CA GLY A 168 1.80 18.37 21.91
C GLY A 168 1.92 19.89 21.69
N GLU A 169 2.91 20.36 20.95
CA GLU A 169 3.02 21.76 20.56
C GLU A 169 2.50 21.98 19.13
N PRO A 170 1.57 22.92 18.90
CA PRO A 170 1.06 23.19 17.56
C PRO A 170 2.13 23.89 16.71
N VAL A 171 2.33 23.40 15.49
CA VAL A 171 3.16 24.11 14.51
C VAL A 171 2.42 25.37 14.04
N VAL A 172 3.14 26.49 13.94
CA VAL A 172 2.55 27.76 13.51
C VAL A 172 1.96 27.62 12.10
N GLY A 173 0.65 27.85 11.98
CA GLY A 173 -0.07 27.71 10.72
C GLY A 173 -0.34 26.27 10.30
N GLU A 174 -0.25 25.30 11.21
CA GLU A 174 -0.66 23.91 10.96
C GLU A 174 -2.10 23.84 10.43
N GLN A 175 -2.29 22.98 9.44
CA GLN A 175 -3.57 22.53 8.93
C GLN A 175 -3.63 21.01 9.05
N ILE A 176 -4.69 20.49 9.66
CA ILE A 176 -5.01 19.07 9.66
C ILE A 176 -5.69 18.76 8.32
N LEU A 177 -5.09 17.85 7.56
CA LEU A 177 -5.60 17.41 6.26
C LEU A 177 -6.58 16.25 6.42
N LEU A 178 -6.24 15.30 7.28
CA LEU A 178 -7.06 14.13 7.58
C LEU A 178 -6.74 13.60 8.98
N ASP A 179 -7.74 13.52 9.85
CA ASP A 179 -7.63 12.87 11.15
C ASP A 179 -8.27 11.48 11.06
N GLY A 180 -7.44 10.43 11.01
CA GLY A 180 -7.94 9.06 10.93
C GLY A 180 -8.81 8.66 12.11
N ASN A 181 -8.69 9.31 13.27
CA ASN A 181 -9.53 9.01 14.44
C ASN A 181 -10.95 9.54 14.28
N LEU A 182 -11.12 10.67 13.58
CA LEU A 182 -12.45 11.20 13.25
C LEU A 182 -13.08 10.39 12.13
N GLU A 183 -12.31 10.03 11.11
CA GLU A 183 -12.80 9.22 9.99
C GLU A 183 -13.17 7.79 10.43
N ALA A 184 -12.51 7.25 11.46
CA ALA A 184 -12.81 5.96 12.05
C ALA A 184 -13.94 5.97 13.10
N ASP A 185 -14.43 7.14 13.52
CA ASP A 185 -15.42 7.21 14.60
C ASP A 185 -16.72 6.49 14.23
N GLY A 186 -17.17 5.61 15.13
CA GLY A 186 -18.33 4.75 14.90
C GLY A 186 -18.12 3.57 13.94
N GLN A 187 -16.92 3.34 13.41
CA GLN A 187 -16.60 2.19 12.57
C GLN A 187 -15.97 1.05 13.39
N GLU A 188 -16.30 -0.20 13.06
CA GLU A 188 -15.66 -1.38 13.67
C GLU A 188 -14.25 -1.64 13.11
N PHE A 189 -13.99 -1.15 11.89
CA PHE A 189 -12.71 -1.20 11.20
C PHE A 189 -12.47 0.09 10.44
N PHE A 190 -11.21 0.49 10.30
CA PHE A 190 -10.80 1.62 9.46
C PHE A 190 -9.39 1.40 8.93
N SER A 191 -9.22 1.60 7.63
CA SER A 191 -7.95 1.60 6.93
C SER A 191 -7.92 2.70 5.87
N LEU A 192 -6.79 3.42 5.80
CA LEU A 192 -6.55 4.47 4.81
C LEU A 192 -5.67 3.88 3.68
N GLY A 193 -6.25 3.67 2.50
CA GLY A 193 -5.57 3.09 1.33
C GLY A 193 -5.08 4.10 0.31
N THR A 194 -5.60 5.32 0.33
CA THR A 194 -5.12 6.43 -0.52
C THR A 194 -5.03 7.70 0.30
N PHE A 195 -3.94 8.44 0.13
CA PHE A 195 -3.75 9.80 0.63
C PHE A 195 -2.83 10.54 -0.35
N GLU A 196 -3.39 11.41 -1.17
CA GLU A 196 -2.66 12.19 -2.17
C GLU A 196 -3.17 13.64 -2.15
N VAL A 197 -2.26 14.60 -2.12
CA VAL A 197 -2.62 16.01 -2.25
C VAL A 197 -2.31 16.45 -3.69
N SER A 198 -3.06 17.37 -4.28
CA SER A 198 -2.74 17.89 -5.62
C SER A 198 -1.41 18.65 -5.62
N THR A 199 -0.82 18.83 -6.81
CA THR A 199 0.46 19.55 -6.99
C THR A 199 0.38 21.00 -6.53
N ASP A 200 -0.77 21.65 -6.73
CA ASP A 200 -1.03 23.02 -6.25
C ASP A 200 -1.37 23.09 -4.75
N GLY A 201 -1.57 21.94 -4.09
CA GLY A 201 -1.91 21.84 -2.69
C GLY A 201 -3.38 22.12 -2.36
N ARG A 202 -4.27 22.22 -3.34
CA ARG A 202 -5.68 22.54 -3.08
C ARG A 202 -6.54 21.32 -2.77
N LEU A 203 -6.37 20.21 -3.49
CA LEU A 203 -7.22 19.03 -3.33
C LEU A 203 -6.52 17.97 -2.48
N LEU A 204 -7.30 17.27 -1.67
CA LEU A 204 -6.93 16.03 -1.01
C LEU A 204 -7.78 14.89 -1.57
N LEU A 205 -7.14 13.95 -2.25
CA LEU A 205 -7.70 12.65 -2.57
C LEU A 205 -7.41 11.69 -1.43
N TYR A 206 -8.44 11.04 -0.89
CA TYR A 206 -8.28 10.04 0.15
C TYR A 206 -9.21 8.85 -0.08
N GLY A 207 -8.77 7.67 0.34
CA GLY A 207 -9.49 6.41 0.13
C GLY A 207 -9.54 5.58 1.39
N VAL A 208 -10.74 5.19 1.83
CA VAL A 208 -10.95 4.48 3.10
C VAL A 208 -11.66 3.15 2.92
N ASP A 209 -11.26 2.17 3.70
CA ASP A 209 -11.91 0.86 3.87
C ASP A 209 -12.40 0.75 5.33
N VAL A 210 -13.68 0.46 5.51
CA VAL A 210 -14.33 0.30 6.83
C VAL A 210 -14.83 -1.13 7.07
N GLU A 211 -14.64 -2.04 6.12
CA GLU A 211 -15.08 -3.43 6.18
C GLU A 211 -13.90 -4.41 6.36
N GLY A 212 -12.67 -3.98 6.03
CA GLY A 212 -11.46 -4.80 6.11
C GLY A 212 -11.33 -5.80 4.96
N ASP A 213 -12.01 -5.54 3.84
CA ASP A 213 -11.89 -6.34 2.63
C ASP A 213 -10.82 -5.79 1.67
N GLU A 214 -10.13 -4.69 2.00
CA GLU A 214 -9.16 -4.02 1.13
C GLU A 214 -9.81 -3.41 -0.13
N ARG A 215 -11.12 -3.11 -0.09
CA ARG A 215 -11.78 -2.23 -1.05
C ARG A 215 -11.97 -0.84 -0.47
N TYR A 216 -11.52 0.15 -1.23
CA TYR A 216 -11.51 1.53 -0.78
C TYR A 216 -12.61 2.32 -1.49
N THR A 217 -13.18 3.28 -0.75
CA THR A 217 -14.01 4.34 -1.30
C THR A 217 -13.19 5.62 -1.37
N LEU A 218 -12.88 6.07 -2.58
CA LEU A 218 -12.20 7.33 -2.83
C LEU A 218 -13.15 8.51 -2.68
N ARG A 219 -12.65 9.59 -2.09
CA ARG A 219 -13.31 10.89 -1.93
C ARG A 219 -12.30 12.01 -2.16
N VAL A 220 -12.80 13.19 -2.53
CA VAL A 220 -11.99 14.39 -2.72
C VAL A 220 -12.43 15.47 -1.75
N ARG A 221 -11.48 16.12 -1.07
CA ARG A 221 -11.71 17.29 -0.22
C ARG A 221 -11.00 18.49 -0.82
N ASP A 222 -11.68 19.63 -0.89
CA ASP A 222 -11.06 20.92 -1.18
C ASP A 222 -10.50 21.50 0.12
N LEU A 223 -9.18 21.64 0.21
CA LEU A 223 -8.47 22.08 1.40
C LEU A 223 -8.54 23.60 1.63
N ASP A 224 -8.98 24.38 0.64
CA ASP A 224 -9.21 25.81 0.83
C ASP A 224 -10.56 26.08 1.51
N THR A 225 -11.57 25.25 1.22
CA THR A 225 -12.93 25.38 1.80
C THR A 225 -13.22 24.40 2.92
N ASP A 226 -12.41 23.35 3.07
CA ASP A 226 -12.65 22.20 3.94
C ASP A 226 -13.94 21.42 3.60
N GLU A 227 -14.39 21.52 2.34
CA GLU A 227 -15.57 20.82 1.84
C GLU A 227 -15.19 19.54 1.08
N THR A 228 -15.85 18.44 1.41
CA THR A 228 -15.78 17.21 0.59
C THR A 228 -16.62 17.40 -0.68
N LEU A 229 -15.97 17.22 -1.82
CA LEU A 229 -16.59 17.29 -3.14
C LEU A 229 -17.58 16.10 -3.34
N PRO A 230 -18.53 16.20 -4.29
CA PRO A 230 -19.52 15.14 -4.52
C PRO A 230 -18.93 13.84 -5.10
N ASP A 231 -17.66 13.86 -5.50
CA ASP A 231 -16.93 12.72 -6.06
C ASP A 231 -16.81 11.55 -5.06
N VAL A 232 -17.39 10.41 -5.43
CA VAL A 232 -17.31 9.16 -4.67
C VAL A 232 -17.05 8.01 -5.65
N ILE A 233 -15.94 7.31 -5.48
CA ILE A 233 -15.55 6.17 -6.32
C ILE A 233 -15.39 4.95 -5.41
N GLU A 234 -16.30 3.98 -5.53
CA GLU A 234 -16.32 2.78 -4.69
C GLU A 234 -15.57 1.61 -5.35
N GLY A 235 -15.15 0.64 -4.54
CA GLY A 235 -14.59 -0.63 -5.05
C GLY A 235 -13.20 -0.48 -5.68
N THR A 236 -12.44 0.53 -5.28
CA THR A 236 -11.07 0.71 -5.78
C THR A 236 -10.09 -0.12 -4.96
N PHE A 237 -8.95 -0.44 -5.57
CA PHE A 237 -7.77 -0.87 -4.82
C PHE A 237 -7.08 0.34 -4.15
N ALA A 238 -6.11 0.09 -3.28
CA ALA A 238 -5.29 1.13 -2.68
C ALA A 238 -4.40 1.84 -3.73
N GLY A 239 -3.99 3.09 -3.45
CA GLY A 239 -2.97 3.79 -4.24
C GLY A 239 -3.47 4.60 -5.44
N ALA A 240 -4.64 5.22 -5.37
CA ALA A 240 -5.08 6.17 -6.40
C ALA A 240 -4.26 7.47 -6.36
N THR A 241 -4.14 8.15 -7.50
CA THR A 241 -3.31 9.36 -7.64
C THR A 241 -4.03 10.47 -8.40
N LEU A 242 -3.68 11.72 -8.08
CA LEU A 242 -4.15 12.90 -8.80
C LEU A 242 -3.23 13.21 -9.97
N SER A 243 -3.82 13.52 -11.12
CA SER A 243 -3.08 14.12 -12.24
C SER A 243 -2.41 15.43 -11.85
N PRO A 244 -1.25 15.79 -12.46
CA PRO A 244 -0.51 16.99 -12.10
C PRO A 244 -1.28 18.31 -12.24
N ASP A 245 -2.26 18.36 -13.15
CA ASP A 245 -3.15 19.51 -13.33
C ASP A 245 -4.34 19.53 -12.36
N GLY A 246 -4.47 18.49 -11.52
CA GLY A 246 -5.52 18.34 -10.52
C GLY A 246 -6.90 18.07 -11.10
N ARG A 247 -7.03 17.68 -12.38
CA ARG A 247 -8.34 17.52 -13.05
C ARG A 247 -8.87 16.10 -13.04
N HIS A 248 -7.97 15.12 -12.94
CA HIS A 248 -8.29 13.71 -13.01
C HIS A 248 -7.73 12.92 -11.83
N ILE A 249 -8.43 11.84 -11.49
CA ILE A 249 -7.97 10.78 -10.60
C ILE A 249 -7.65 9.55 -11.45
N VAL A 250 -6.49 8.94 -11.23
CA VAL A 250 -6.13 7.64 -11.77
C VAL A 250 -6.18 6.62 -10.64
N TYR A 251 -6.92 5.53 -10.83
CA TYR A 251 -7.12 4.50 -9.81
C TYR A 251 -7.19 3.11 -10.43
N THR A 252 -7.08 2.08 -9.59
CA THR A 252 -7.21 0.68 -10.01
C THR A 252 -8.39 -0.01 -9.35
N THR A 253 -8.94 -1.03 -10.02
CA THR A 253 -9.93 -1.96 -9.46
C THR A 253 -9.37 -3.37 -9.47
N VAL A 254 -9.97 -4.26 -8.66
CA VAL A 254 -9.57 -5.66 -8.58
C VAL A 254 -10.50 -6.59 -9.35
N ASP A 255 -9.97 -7.72 -9.81
CA ASP A 255 -10.75 -8.83 -10.37
C ASP A 255 -11.33 -9.75 -9.27
N ASP A 256 -12.02 -10.83 -9.70
CA ASP A 256 -12.63 -11.82 -8.80
C ASP A 256 -11.60 -12.52 -7.88
N ALA A 257 -10.31 -12.49 -8.23
CA ALA A 257 -9.21 -13.06 -7.46
C ALA A 257 -8.52 -12.04 -6.54
N TRP A 258 -9.09 -10.84 -6.39
CA TRP A 258 -8.52 -9.74 -5.60
C TRP A 258 -7.22 -9.15 -6.16
N ARG A 259 -6.96 -9.34 -7.44
CA ARG A 259 -5.78 -8.81 -8.11
C ARG A 259 -6.13 -7.48 -8.79
N PRO A 260 -5.37 -6.40 -8.58
CA PRO A 260 -5.55 -5.17 -9.34
C PRO A 260 -5.18 -5.42 -10.81
N ASP A 261 -6.15 -5.29 -11.70
CA ASP A 261 -6.03 -5.70 -13.10
C ASP A 261 -6.39 -4.58 -14.10
N THR A 262 -7.03 -3.51 -13.63
CA THR A 262 -7.62 -2.49 -14.49
C THR A 262 -7.31 -1.10 -13.96
N VAL A 263 -6.84 -0.21 -14.85
CA VAL A 263 -6.58 1.21 -14.56
C VAL A 263 -7.70 2.06 -15.15
N TRP A 264 -8.24 2.96 -14.34
CA TRP A 264 -9.33 3.85 -14.66
C TRP A 264 -8.90 5.32 -14.54
N LEU A 265 -9.58 6.17 -15.31
CA LEU A 265 -9.45 7.62 -15.29
C LEU A 265 -10.81 8.22 -14.97
N HIS A 266 -10.86 8.96 -13.88
CA HIS A 266 -12.00 9.75 -13.44
C HIS A 266 -11.72 11.24 -13.65
N GLU A 267 -12.68 11.97 -14.21
CA GLU A 267 -12.64 13.44 -14.28
C GLU A 267 -13.37 14.02 -13.05
N ILE A 268 -12.69 14.87 -12.27
CA ILE A 268 -13.25 15.41 -11.04
C ILE A 268 -14.50 16.25 -11.34
N GLY A 269 -15.58 15.98 -10.62
CA GLY A 269 -16.91 16.54 -10.77
C GLY A 269 -17.81 15.75 -11.73
N ALA A 270 -17.31 14.70 -12.37
CA ALA A 270 -18.10 13.82 -13.23
C ALA A 270 -18.75 12.68 -12.43
N ASP A 271 -19.70 11.98 -13.07
CA ASP A 271 -20.25 10.74 -12.52
C ASP A 271 -19.22 9.61 -12.69
N ALA A 272 -18.89 8.89 -11.61
CA ALA A 272 -17.96 7.76 -11.66
C ALA A 272 -18.39 6.65 -12.64
N ALA A 273 -19.69 6.55 -12.95
CA ALA A 273 -20.18 5.64 -13.99
C ALA A 273 -19.71 6.01 -15.42
N SER A 274 -19.18 7.21 -15.61
CA SER A 274 -18.61 7.69 -16.89
C SER A 274 -17.10 7.52 -16.99
N ASP A 275 -16.47 6.94 -15.96
CA ASP A 275 -15.01 6.77 -15.89
C ASP A 275 -14.48 5.93 -17.05
N ARG A 276 -13.32 6.36 -17.55
CA ARG A 276 -12.69 5.74 -18.71
C ARG A 276 -11.68 4.71 -18.28
N ARG A 277 -11.81 3.48 -18.79
CA ARG A 277 -10.75 2.48 -18.68
C ARG A 277 -9.54 2.87 -19.53
N LEU A 278 -8.40 3.11 -18.88
CA LEU A 278 -7.12 3.39 -19.55
C LEU A 278 -6.41 2.11 -19.98
N PHE A 279 -6.45 1.08 -19.13
CA PHE A 279 -5.70 -0.15 -19.33
C PHE A 279 -6.39 -1.34 -18.63
N HIS A 280 -6.18 -2.55 -19.14
CA HIS A 280 -6.63 -3.80 -18.52
C HIS A 280 -5.62 -4.92 -18.82
N GLU A 281 -5.23 -5.66 -17.79
CA GLU A 281 -4.32 -6.81 -17.86
C GLU A 281 -5.08 -8.14 -17.70
N PRO A 282 -5.33 -8.85 -18.81
CA PRO A 282 -6.04 -10.12 -18.78
C PRO A 282 -5.22 -11.31 -18.25
N ASP A 283 -3.90 -11.20 -18.15
CA ASP A 283 -3.02 -12.26 -17.65
C ASP A 283 -2.93 -12.22 -16.12
N GLU A 284 -3.62 -13.17 -15.47
CA GLU A 284 -3.76 -13.34 -14.02
C GLU A 284 -2.42 -13.41 -13.23
N ARG A 285 -1.28 -13.53 -13.92
CA ARG A 285 0.05 -13.51 -13.30
C ARG A 285 0.55 -12.10 -12.97
N PHE A 286 -0.04 -11.07 -13.57
CA PHE A 286 0.47 -9.70 -13.53
C PHE A 286 -0.43 -8.79 -12.71
N TRP A 287 0.13 -8.10 -11.73
CA TRP A 287 -0.55 -7.03 -11.01
C TRP A 287 -0.34 -5.72 -11.77
N VAL A 288 -1.35 -4.86 -11.77
CA VAL A 288 -1.30 -3.55 -12.43
C VAL A 288 -1.34 -2.43 -11.40
N ASP A 289 -0.47 -1.44 -11.59
CA ASP A 289 -0.53 -0.15 -10.90
C ASP A 289 -0.39 1.00 -11.92
N ALA A 290 -0.62 2.23 -11.45
CA ALA A 290 -0.36 3.41 -12.26
C ALA A 290 0.06 4.59 -11.36
N GLY A 291 1.08 5.34 -11.79
CA GLY A 291 1.61 6.49 -11.05
C GLY A 291 2.31 7.49 -11.95
N PHE A 292 2.33 8.75 -11.54
CA PHE A 292 3.00 9.81 -12.29
C PHE A 292 4.51 9.82 -12.03
N THR A 293 5.29 10.09 -13.08
CA THR A 293 6.73 10.31 -12.93
C THR A 293 6.98 11.53 -12.03
N ARG A 294 8.10 11.55 -11.31
CA ARG A 294 8.50 12.69 -10.43
C ARG A 294 8.60 14.05 -11.14
N SER A 295 8.70 14.02 -12.46
CA SER A 295 8.73 15.19 -13.34
C SER A 295 7.34 15.68 -13.77
N ASP A 296 6.29 14.94 -13.39
CA ASP A 296 4.90 15.14 -13.78
C ASP A 296 4.65 15.10 -15.30
N ARG A 297 5.57 14.52 -16.08
CA ARG A 297 5.48 14.46 -17.55
C ARG A 297 4.76 13.24 -18.09
N PHE A 298 4.78 12.13 -17.35
CA PHE A 298 4.17 10.88 -17.81
C PHE A 298 3.41 10.21 -16.66
N LEU A 299 2.27 9.62 -16.98
CA LEU A 299 1.71 8.52 -16.23
C LEU A 299 2.41 7.24 -16.69
N VAL A 300 2.93 6.47 -15.73
CA VAL A 300 3.46 5.13 -15.93
C VAL A 300 2.39 4.14 -15.49
N ILE A 301 2.00 3.22 -16.36
CA ILE A 301 1.19 2.05 -16.01
C ILE A 301 2.14 0.87 -15.89
N GLY A 302 2.35 0.41 -14.66
CA GLY A 302 3.28 -0.66 -14.31
C GLY A 302 2.58 -2.01 -14.26
N LEU A 303 3.27 -3.04 -14.73
CA LEU A 303 2.83 -4.42 -14.64
C LEU A 303 3.95 -5.27 -14.05
N GLY A 304 3.60 -6.06 -13.02
CA GLY A 304 4.55 -6.91 -12.31
C GLY A 304 4.02 -8.31 -12.10
N SER A 305 4.80 -9.31 -12.52
CA SER A 305 4.69 -10.69 -12.02
C SER A 305 5.86 -10.99 -11.09
N SER A 306 5.99 -12.23 -10.62
CA SER A 306 7.10 -12.62 -9.73
C SER A 306 8.50 -12.50 -10.34
N ILE A 307 8.62 -12.46 -11.67
CA ILE A 307 9.92 -12.48 -12.38
C ILE A 307 9.91 -11.65 -13.68
N THR A 308 8.88 -10.86 -13.94
CA THR A 308 8.73 -10.16 -15.23
C THR A 308 7.95 -8.87 -15.04
N SER A 309 8.46 -7.80 -15.66
CA SER A 309 7.84 -6.46 -15.64
C SER A 309 7.49 -5.97 -17.05
N GLU A 310 6.56 -5.04 -17.11
CA GLU A 310 6.27 -4.20 -18.28
C GLU A 310 5.79 -2.84 -17.82
N GLU A 311 6.21 -1.76 -18.47
CA GLU A 311 5.72 -0.42 -18.21
C GLU A 311 5.18 0.20 -19.50
N TRP A 312 4.11 0.98 -19.37
CA TRP A 312 3.53 1.78 -20.45
C TRP A 312 3.53 3.25 -20.06
N LEU A 313 3.93 4.11 -20.98
CA LEU A 313 3.93 5.57 -20.81
C LEU A 313 2.72 6.20 -21.47
N VAL A 314 2.05 7.07 -20.72
CA VAL A 314 1.02 7.98 -21.21
C VAL A 314 1.47 9.42 -20.89
N PRO A 315 1.49 10.36 -21.86
CA PRO A 315 1.77 11.76 -21.57
C PRO A 315 0.79 12.31 -20.53
N ALA A 316 1.30 13.00 -19.50
CA ALA A 316 0.45 13.52 -18.42
C ALA A 316 -0.45 14.68 -18.87
N ASP A 317 -0.11 15.36 -19.98
CA ASP A 317 -0.90 16.43 -20.59
C ASP A 317 -2.02 15.94 -21.52
N ASP A 318 -2.01 14.64 -21.87
CA ASP A 318 -3.07 13.95 -22.59
C ASP A 318 -3.21 12.52 -22.09
N LEU A 319 -3.90 12.36 -20.95
CA LEU A 319 -4.23 11.04 -20.37
C LEU A 319 -5.18 10.20 -21.23
N THR A 320 -5.70 10.78 -22.33
CA THR A 320 -6.51 10.05 -23.30
C THR A 320 -5.71 9.42 -24.43
N ALA A 321 -4.42 9.76 -24.52
CA ALA A 321 -3.50 9.19 -25.49
C ALA A 321 -3.35 7.68 -25.31
N GLN A 322 -3.02 6.98 -26.40
CA GLN A 322 -2.78 5.55 -26.35
C GLN A 322 -1.50 5.27 -25.55
N PRO A 323 -1.54 4.40 -24.52
CA PRO A 323 -0.34 4.00 -23.80
C PRO A 323 0.71 3.40 -24.73
N ARG A 324 1.98 3.75 -24.50
CA ARG A 324 3.11 3.25 -25.28
C ARG A 324 4.06 2.46 -24.40
N VAL A 325 4.29 1.20 -24.78
CA VAL A 325 5.20 0.32 -24.05
C VAL A 325 6.61 0.88 -24.00
N VAL A 326 7.27 0.79 -22.84
CA VAL A 326 8.69 1.08 -22.65
C VAL A 326 9.48 -0.06 -23.31
N TRP A 327 9.53 -1.23 -22.67
CA TRP A 327 10.03 -2.47 -23.25
C TRP A 327 8.97 -3.57 -23.18
N PRO A 328 8.67 -4.27 -24.30
CA PRO A 328 7.76 -5.40 -24.26
C PRO A 328 8.23 -6.46 -23.26
N ARG A 329 7.31 -7.02 -22.49
CA ARG A 329 7.65 -8.02 -21.48
C ARG A 329 8.34 -9.24 -22.09
N ARG A 330 9.30 -9.77 -21.35
CA ARG A 330 9.97 -11.03 -21.67
C ARG A 330 10.14 -11.82 -20.39
N GLU A 331 9.81 -13.11 -20.43
CA GLU A 331 9.87 -13.97 -19.26
C GLU A 331 11.25 -13.95 -18.58
N GLY A 332 11.24 -13.78 -17.26
CA GLY A 332 12.44 -13.65 -16.44
C GLY A 332 13.09 -12.27 -16.46
N VAL A 333 12.54 -11.30 -17.21
CA VAL A 333 13.10 -9.95 -17.32
C VAL A 333 12.28 -8.94 -16.54
N GLU A 334 12.90 -8.42 -15.51
CA GLU A 334 12.38 -7.37 -14.65
C GLU A 334 13.05 -6.05 -15.02
N TYR A 335 12.26 -4.98 -15.03
CA TYR A 335 12.77 -3.62 -15.11
C TYR A 335 11.80 -2.64 -14.45
N ASP A 336 12.35 -1.49 -14.07
CA ASP A 336 11.63 -0.28 -13.69
C ASP A 336 12.26 0.92 -14.41
N SER A 337 11.48 1.98 -14.63
CA SER A 337 12.01 3.21 -15.21
C SER A 337 11.77 4.47 -14.38
N SER A 338 12.78 5.35 -14.38
CA SER A 338 12.69 6.70 -13.84
C SER A 338 12.91 7.73 -14.93
N HIS A 339 11.96 8.64 -15.08
CA HIS A 339 12.07 9.74 -16.05
C HIS A 339 12.96 10.88 -15.54
N ALA A 340 13.70 11.51 -16.45
CA ALA A 340 14.38 12.78 -16.22
C ALA A 340 14.41 13.63 -17.51
N VAL A 341 14.73 14.91 -17.37
CA VAL A 341 15.06 15.79 -18.50
C VAL A 341 16.56 16.05 -18.49
N VAL A 342 17.27 15.62 -19.52
CA VAL A 342 18.73 15.77 -19.65
C VAL A 342 19.04 16.54 -20.93
N ASP A 343 19.74 17.67 -20.81
CA ASP A 343 20.07 18.55 -21.93
C ASP A 343 18.86 19.00 -22.77
N GLY A 344 17.70 19.11 -22.13
CA GLY A 344 16.43 19.49 -22.76
C GLY A 344 15.61 18.33 -23.32
N GLU A 345 16.14 17.11 -23.29
CA GLU A 345 15.51 15.90 -23.83
C GLU A 345 14.90 15.04 -22.71
N ASP A 346 13.70 14.50 -22.95
CA ASP A 346 13.08 13.52 -22.07
C ASP A 346 13.78 12.16 -22.21
N VAL A 347 14.30 11.65 -21.09
CA VAL A 347 15.00 10.36 -21.02
C VAL A 347 14.39 9.48 -19.94
N LEU A 348 14.55 8.17 -20.12
CA LEU A 348 14.26 7.18 -19.09
C LEU A 348 15.58 6.56 -18.65
N TYR A 349 15.80 6.52 -17.35
CA TYR A 349 16.76 5.63 -16.71
C TYR A 349 16.05 4.31 -16.43
N VAL A 350 16.43 3.26 -17.15
CA VAL A 350 15.82 1.93 -17.05
C VAL A 350 16.77 1.02 -16.30
N LEU A 351 16.35 0.57 -15.12
CA LEU A 351 17.07 -0.41 -14.32
C LEU A 351 16.53 -1.79 -14.67
N HIS A 352 17.37 -2.71 -15.15
CA HIS A 352 16.89 -4.01 -15.65
C HIS A 352 17.81 -5.18 -15.36
N ASN A 353 17.24 -6.39 -15.37
CA ASN A 353 18.01 -7.63 -15.17
C ASN A 353 18.33 -8.40 -16.47
N ASP A 354 17.99 -7.87 -17.65
CA ASP A 354 18.28 -8.49 -18.95
C ASP A 354 19.78 -8.80 -19.14
N GLY A 355 20.17 -10.06 -18.99
CA GLY A 355 21.57 -10.48 -19.04
C GLY A 355 22.43 -9.95 -17.87
N ALA A 356 21.80 -9.38 -16.85
CA ALA A 356 22.41 -8.66 -15.75
C ALA A 356 21.72 -9.06 -14.43
N LEU A 357 22.12 -10.19 -13.83
CA LEU A 357 21.44 -10.71 -12.62
C LEU A 357 21.40 -9.71 -11.46
N ASP A 358 22.47 -8.94 -11.30
CA ASP A 358 22.58 -7.87 -10.30
C ASP A 358 22.15 -6.48 -10.82
N PHE A 359 21.39 -6.50 -11.92
CA PHE A 359 20.85 -5.37 -12.66
C PHE A 359 21.89 -4.44 -13.31
N GLU A 360 21.48 -3.79 -14.39
CA GLU A 360 22.20 -2.74 -15.11
C GLU A 360 21.30 -1.51 -15.20
N LEU A 361 21.88 -0.32 -15.04
CA LEU A 361 21.18 0.94 -15.29
C LEU A 361 21.57 1.48 -16.66
N VAL A 362 20.60 1.59 -17.56
CA VAL A 362 20.77 2.22 -18.88
C VAL A 362 19.95 3.49 -18.99
N ARG A 363 20.30 4.34 -19.95
CA ARG A 363 19.53 5.51 -20.37
C ARG A 363 19.03 5.31 -21.79
N VAL A 364 17.75 5.57 -22.02
CA VAL A 364 17.10 5.60 -23.35
C VAL A 364 16.32 6.90 -23.53
N ALA A 365 16.01 7.27 -24.76
CA ALA A 365 15.12 8.40 -25.04
C ALA A 365 13.68 8.04 -24.65
N ALA A 366 12.97 8.91 -23.94
CA ALA A 366 11.56 8.65 -23.63
C ALA A 366 10.70 8.61 -24.89
N SER A 367 11.05 9.34 -25.95
CA SER A 367 10.38 9.31 -27.25
C SER A 367 10.60 8.02 -28.05
N ASP A 368 11.64 7.24 -27.73
CA ASP A 368 11.92 5.93 -28.32
C ASP A 368 12.60 4.99 -27.30
N PRO A 369 11.84 4.45 -26.32
CA PRO A 369 12.42 3.65 -25.25
C PRO A 369 13.06 2.34 -25.73
N ALA A 370 12.63 1.83 -26.88
CA ALA A 370 13.21 0.65 -27.53
C ALA A 370 14.45 0.97 -28.39
N GLY A 371 14.81 2.25 -28.51
CA GLY A 371 15.95 2.72 -29.29
C GLY A 371 17.32 2.44 -28.65
N PRO A 372 18.37 3.16 -29.10
CA PRO A 372 19.72 2.99 -28.59
C PRO A 372 19.83 3.19 -27.08
N ARG A 373 20.48 2.23 -26.40
CA ARG A 373 20.72 2.24 -24.95
C ARG A 373 22.12 2.78 -24.65
N THR A 374 22.22 3.69 -23.69
CA THR A 374 23.52 4.13 -23.13
C THR A 374 23.68 3.55 -21.73
N ALA A 375 24.69 2.71 -21.49
CA ALA A 375 24.99 2.23 -20.15
C ALA A 375 25.38 3.40 -19.22
N VAL A 376 24.74 3.49 -18.06
CA VAL A 376 24.99 4.50 -17.02
C VAL A 376 25.74 3.87 -15.86
N LEU A 377 25.22 2.76 -15.33
CA LEU A 377 25.91 1.89 -14.38
C LEU A 377 25.85 0.46 -14.92
N PRO A 378 26.97 -0.06 -15.46
CA PRO A 378 27.01 -1.41 -16.01
C PRO A 378 26.83 -2.45 -14.89
N HIS A 379 26.32 -3.62 -15.26
CA HIS A 379 26.22 -4.77 -14.38
C HIS A 379 27.59 -5.15 -13.78
N GLU A 380 27.61 -5.35 -12.46
CA GLU A 380 28.78 -5.78 -11.70
C GLU A 380 28.36 -6.96 -10.80
N PRO A 381 28.84 -8.19 -11.05
CA PRO A 381 28.48 -9.34 -10.23
C PRO A 381 28.79 -9.13 -8.74
N GLY A 382 27.81 -9.42 -7.88
CA GLY A 382 27.89 -9.20 -6.44
C GLY A 382 27.50 -7.79 -6.00
N ARG A 383 27.16 -6.87 -6.93
CA ARG A 383 26.65 -5.54 -6.62
C ARG A 383 25.27 -5.36 -7.22
N ARG A 384 24.24 -5.76 -6.47
CA ARG A 384 22.85 -5.61 -6.88
C ARG A 384 22.41 -4.15 -6.83
N LEU A 385 22.09 -3.57 -7.98
CA LEU A 385 21.37 -2.31 -8.06
C LEU A 385 19.90 -2.55 -7.67
N LEU A 386 19.32 -1.67 -6.85
CA LEU A 386 17.97 -1.85 -6.29
C LEU A 386 16.92 -0.88 -6.82
N GLY A 387 17.35 0.29 -7.31
CA GLY A 387 16.45 1.34 -7.76
C GLY A 387 17.22 2.61 -8.10
N VAL A 388 16.57 3.49 -8.84
CA VAL A 388 17.06 4.83 -9.16
C VAL A 388 15.97 5.85 -8.86
N SER A 389 16.35 6.99 -8.28
CA SER A 389 15.46 8.15 -8.10
C SER A 389 16.07 9.35 -8.79
N THR A 390 15.33 9.95 -9.72
CA THR A 390 15.74 11.12 -10.48
C THR A 390 15.25 12.41 -9.83
N PHE A 391 16.13 13.41 -9.79
CA PHE A 391 15.86 14.78 -9.40
C PHE A 391 16.32 15.71 -10.53
N ARG A 392 16.05 17.02 -10.40
CA ARG A 392 16.42 18.01 -11.42
C ARG A 392 17.90 17.93 -11.82
N ASP A 393 18.80 17.84 -10.84
CA ASP A 393 20.25 18.00 -11.06
C ASP A 393 21.06 16.72 -10.78
N TRP A 394 20.48 15.70 -10.15
CA TRP A 394 21.16 14.44 -9.82
C TRP A 394 20.21 13.26 -9.80
N ALA A 395 20.77 12.06 -9.86
CA ALA A 395 20.07 10.81 -9.58
C ALA A 395 20.71 10.12 -8.36
N VAL A 396 19.88 9.44 -7.56
CA VAL A 396 20.31 8.62 -6.42
C VAL A 396 20.07 7.17 -6.79
N VAL A 397 21.08 6.31 -6.59
CA VAL A 397 20.99 4.88 -6.89
C VAL A 397 21.19 4.09 -5.61
N GLY A 398 20.20 3.26 -5.26
CA GLY A 398 20.28 2.29 -4.17
C GLY A 398 20.99 1.02 -4.65
N TYR A 399 21.88 0.46 -3.83
CA TYR A 399 22.56 -0.80 -4.15
C TYR A 399 22.91 -1.61 -2.89
N ARG A 400 23.07 -2.93 -3.04
CA ARG A 400 23.61 -3.86 -2.04
C ARG A 400 24.91 -4.47 -2.56
N ARG A 401 25.84 -4.79 -1.65
CA ARG A 401 27.15 -5.41 -1.93
C ARG A 401 27.44 -6.48 -0.90
#